data_AF-A0A8T4SMW6-F1
#
_entry.id   AF-A0A8T4SMW6-F1
#
_cell.length_a   1.000
_cell.length_b   1.000
_cell.length_c   1.000
_cell.angle_alpha   90.00
_cell.angle_beta   90.00
_cell.angle_gamma   90.00
#
_symmetry.space_group_name_H-M   'P 1'
#
loop_
_entity.id
_entity.type
_entity.pdbx_description
1 polymer ?
#
loop_
_entity_poly.entity_id
_entity_poly.type
_entity_poly.pdbx_seq_one_letter_code
_entity_poly.pdbx_strand_id
1 'polypeptide(L)'
;QRKTIILITNEKEFLQEIDTRIKSRLNLDELEFKPYNLEQISQILKQRAEYAFQKNVFSESALELIAEKTFELKDLRTGIYLLKESGDQAELKASRKIEEIHVEKAIEKVNKLNVRTDKAKESSLLSLIKINNGKPARDLFKLYSKDVSFKTFMRELNDLAQSSLVELKEINEAEGKKTIVNIKEFKTINEF
;
A
#
# COMPACT_ATOMS: atom_id res chain seq x y z
N GLN A 1 11.72 14.54 36.12
CA GLN A 1 10.88 13.66 35.28
C GLN A 1 11.78 13.05 34.21
N ARG A 2 11.89 11.72 34.12
CA ARG A 2 12.59 11.07 33.00
C ARG A 2 11.67 11.13 31.79
N LYS A 3 12.16 11.64 30.67
CA LYS A 3 11.41 11.74 29.41
C LYS A 3 11.89 10.63 28.49
N THR A 4 10.96 9.90 27.90
CA THR A 4 11.22 8.86 26.90
C THR A 4 10.59 9.28 25.59
N ILE A 5 11.30 9.08 24.49
CA ILE A 5 10.82 9.36 23.14
C ILE A 5 10.81 8.05 22.38
N ILE A 6 9.70 7.73 21.72
CA ILE A 6 9.56 6.57 20.83
C ILE A 6 9.28 7.11 19.44
N LEU A 7 10.12 6.74 18.48
CA LEU A 7 9.99 7.14 17.09
C LEU A 7 9.60 5.89 16.27
N ILE A 8 8.55 6.01 15.46
CA ILE A 8 8.07 4.93 14.59
C ILE A 8 8.12 5.46 13.16
N THR A 9 8.83 4.75 12.29
CA THR A 9 8.96 5.10 10.87
C THR A 9 8.88 3.84 10.02
N ASN A 10 8.36 3.98 8.80
CA ASN A 10 8.41 2.94 7.76
C ASN A 10 9.65 3.10 6.86
N GLU A 11 10.37 4.22 6.97
CA GLU A 11 11.54 4.55 6.17
C GLU A 11 12.81 4.17 6.93
N LYS A 12 13.50 3.12 6.47
CA LYS A 12 14.75 2.65 7.09
C LYS A 12 15.88 3.69 6.98
N GLU A 13 15.82 4.52 5.95
CA GLU A 13 16.82 5.54 5.65
C GLU A 13 16.58 6.85 6.39
N PHE A 14 15.45 7.00 7.09
CA PHE A 14 15.11 8.22 7.84
C PHE A 14 16.25 8.64 8.76
N LEU A 15 16.85 7.67 9.46
CA LEU A 15 17.98 7.97 10.33
C LEU A 15 19.16 8.51 9.52
N GLN A 16 19.46 8.01 8.33
CA GLN A 16 20.59 8.49 7.51
C GLN A 16 20.44 9.96 7.10
N GLU A 17 19.23 10.44 6.87
CA GLU A 17 18.93 11.83 6.47
C GLU A 17 19.05 12.85 7.60
N ILE A 18 19.05 12.42 8.87
CA ILE A 18 19.13 13.33 10.02
C ILE A 18 20.56 13.87 10.21
N ASP A 19 20.66 15.16 10.54
CA ASP A 19 21.91 15.84 10.88
C ASP A 19 22.69 15.11 11.99
N THR A 20 24.00 15.03 11.82
CA THR A 20 24.90 14.29 12.73
C THR A 20 24.86 14.78 14.17
N ARG A 21 24.56 16.07 14.41
CA ARG A 21 24.40 16.64 15.76
C ARG A 21 23.15 16.12 16.46
N ILE A 22 22.09 15.87 15.71
CA ILE A 22 20.82 15.36 16.25
C ILE A 22 20.96 13.87 16.56
N LYS A 23 21.56 13.10 15.63
CA LYS A 23 21.91 11.68 15.86
C LYS A 23 22.71 11.47 17.14
N SER A 24 23.77 12.26 17.31
CA SER A 24 24.66 12.18 18.47
C SER A 24 23.97 12.52 19.80
N ARG A 25 22.89 13.33 19.77
CA ARG A 25 22.13 13.68 20.98
C ARG A 25 21.01 12.70 21.30
N LEU A 26 20.47 12.02 20.27
CA LEU A 26 19.33 11.12 20.43
C LEU A 26 19.72 9.78 21.07
N ASN A 27 20.94 9.27 20.80
CA ASN A 27 21.40 7.94 21.25
C ASN A 27 20.27 6.89 21.10
N LEU A 28 19.79 6.74 19.85
CA LEU A 28 18.62 5.92 19.56
C LEU A 28 18.96 4.44 19.65
N ASP A 29 18.16 3.67 20.38
CA ASP A 29 18.13 2.21 20.25
C ASP A 29 17.20 1.82 19.10
N GLU A 30 17.75 1.15 18.09
CA GLU A 30 17.00 0.71 16.91
C GLU A 30 16.36 -0.65 17.13
N LEU A 31 15.06 -0.75 16.83
CA LEU A 31 14.32 -2.01 16.80
C LEU A 31 13.66 -2.18 15.43
N GLU A 32 14.16 -3.13 14.65
CA GLU A 32 13.61 -3.44 13.33
C GLU A 32 12.46 -4.46 13.43
N PHE A 33 11.29 -4.09 12.90
CA PHE A 33 10.17 -5.00 12.70
C PHE A 33 10.27 -5.64 11.32
N LYS A 34 10.68 -6.90 11.28
CA LYS A 34 10.73 -7.67 10.03
C LYS A 34 9.31 -8.06 9.59
N PRO A 35 9.06 -8.19 8.26
CA PRO A 35 7.82 -8.73 7.77
C PRO A 35 7.56 -10.12 8.35
N TYR A 36 6.31 -10.41 8.71
CA TYR A 36 5.92 -11.72 9.20
C TYR A 36 6.04 -12.77 8.09
N ASN A 37 6.53 -13.95 8.44
CA ASN A 37 6.47 -15.11 7.55
C ASN A 37 5.05 -15.72 7.56
N LEU A 38 4.77 -16.64 6.64
CA LEU A 38 3.46 -17.27 6.52
C LEU A 38 3.00 -17.98 7.80
N GLU A 39 3.91 -18.68 8.48
CA GLU A 39 3.62 -19.39 9.73
C GLU A 39 3.20 -18.43 10.85
N GLN A 40 3.93 -17.32 11.01
CA GLN A 40 3.61 -16.26 11.96
C GLN A 40 2.28 -15.61 11.64
N ILE A 41 2.00 -15.33 10.37
CA ILE A 41 0.70 -14.78 9.92
C ILE A 41 -0.42 -15.76 10.28
N SER A 42 -0.27 -17.04 9.94
CA SER A 42 -1.25 -18.09 10.25
C SER A 42 -1.51 -18.20 11.75
N GLN A 43 -0.46 -18.23 12.58
CA GLN A 43 -0.59 -18.26 14.04
C GLN A 43 -1.30 -17.02 14.60
N ILE A 44 -0.95 -15.83 14.13
CA ILE A 44 -1.59 -14.58 14.57
C ILE A 44 -3.07 -14.59 14.17
N LEU A 45 -3.39 -14.94 12.92
CA LEU A 45 -4.77 -14.97 12.45
C LEU A 45 -5.60 -16.02 13.18
N LYS A 46 -5.05 -17.21 13.44
CA LYS A 46 -5.71 -18.25 14.23
C LYS A 46 -6.01 -17.76 15.64
N GLN A 47 -5.03 -17.16 16.32
CA GLN A 47 -5.23 -16.58 17.64
C GLN A 47 -6.32 -15.50 17.62
N ARG A 48 -6.33 -14.62 16.60
CA ARG A 48 -7.37 -13.59 16.46
C ARG A 48 -8.75 -14.20 16.21
N ALA A 49 -8.83 -15.26 15.41
CA ALA A 49 -10.07 -15.97 15.16
C ALA A 49 -10.62 -16.61 16.44
N GLU A 50 -9.77 -17.21 17.27
CA GLU A 50 -10.16 -17.79 18.57
C GLU A 50 -10.71 -16.75 19.55
N TYR A 51 -10.22 -15.51 19.52
CA TYR A 51 -10.75 -14.42 20.35
C TYR A 51 -12.06 -13.81 19.81
N ALA A 52 -12.22 -13.76 18.49
CA ALA A 52 -13.33 -13.06 17.85
C ALA A 52 -14.55 -13.94 17.55
N PHE A 53 -14.35 -15.25 17.38
CA PHE A 53 -15.39 -16.19 16.95
C PHE A 53 -15.62 -17.29 17.99
N GLN A 54 -16.78 -17.95 17.91
CA GLN A 54 -17.00 -19.16 18.70
C GLN A 54 -16.07 -20.29 18.24
N LYS A 55 -15.79 -21.23 19.16
CA LYS A 55 -14.93 -22.38 18.90
C LYS A 55 -15.48 -23.19 17.72
N ASN A 56 -14.56 -23.65 16.85
CA ASN A 56 -14.85 -24.54 15.71
C ASN A 56 -15.80 -23.96 14.65
N VAL A 57 -15.97 -22.63 14.59
CA VAL A 57 -16.76 -21.98 13.54
C VAL A 57 -15.97 -21.88 12.24
N PHE A 58 -14.67 -21.62 12.29
CA PHE A 58 -13.81 -21.63 11.10
C PHE A 58 -13.37 -23.05 10.74
N SER A 59 -13.44 -23.39 9.45
CA SER A 59 -12.70 -24.54 8.92
C SER A 59 -11.20 -24.22 8.89
N GLU A 60 -10.35 -25.25 9.05
CA GLU A 60 -8.89 -25.07 8.96
C GLU A 60 -8.49 -24.54 7.58
N SER A 61 -9.09 -25.08 6.53
CA SER A 61 -8.83 -24.65 5.16
C SER A 61 -9.22 -23.20 4.87
N ALA A 62 -10.26 -22.68 5.53
CA ALA A 62 -10.63 -21.27 5.42
C ALA A 62 -9.59 -20.36 6.08
N LEU A 63 -9.03 -20.76 7.22
CA LEU A 63 -7.97 -19.99 7.89
C LEU A 63 -6.67 -20.03 7.10
N GLU A 64 -6.32 -21.18 6.52
CA GLU A 64 -5.16 -21.34 5.64
C GLU A 64 -5.26 -20.42 4.43
N LEU A 65 -6.42 -20.41 3.74
CA LEU A 65 -6.66 -19.54 2.59
C LEU A 65 -6.52 -18.04 2.94
N ILE A 66 -7.02 -17.62 4.11
CA ILE A 66 -6.84 -16.24 4.57
C ILE A 66 -5.36 -15.94 4.84
N ALA A 67 -4.64 -16.86 5.48
CA ALA A 67 -3.23 -16.67 5.79
C ALA A 67 -2.38 -16.55 4.52
N GLU A 68 -2.60 -17.41 3.52
CA GLU A 68 -1.95 -17.35 2.21
C GLU A 68 -2.20 -16.02 1.51
N LYS A 69 -3.48 -15.59 1.43
CA LYS A 69 -3.82 -14.31 0.79
C LYS A 69 -3.21 -13.12 1.53
N THR A 70 -3.17 -13.19 2.85
CA THR A 70 -2.56 -12.16 3.70
C THR A 70 -1.05 -12.06 3.47
N PHE A 71 -0.39 -13.21 3.33
CA PHE A 71 1.04 -13.27 3.02
C PHE A 71 1.36 -12.72 1.63
N GLU A 72 0.55 -13.04 0.62
CA GLU A 72 0.67 -12.49 -0.74
C GLU A 72 0.60 -10.95 -0.73
N LEU A 73 -0.36 -10.40 0.03
CA LEU A 73 -0.57 -8.95 0.15
C LEU A 73 0.43 -8.26 1.08
N LYS A 74 1.19 -9.02 1.88
CA LYS A 74 2.15 -8.54 2.89
C LYS A 74 1.55 -7.53 3.88
N ASP A 75 0.25 -7.64 4.16
CA ASP A 75 -0.46 -6.77 5.09
C ASP A 75 -1.38 -7.57 6.01
N LEU A 76 -0.94 -7.75 7.26
CA LEU A 76 -1.67 -8.48 8.28
C LEU A 76 -3.03 -7.83 8.62
N ARG A 77 -3.17 -6.52 8.42
CA ARG A 77 -4.44 -5.81 8.63
C ARG A 77 -5.50 -6.32 7.67
N THR A 78 -5.10 -6.60 6.43
CA THR A 78 -5.99 -7.19 5.43
C THR A 78 -6.43 -8.59 5.84
N GLY A 79 -5.55 -9.39 6.45
CA GLY A 79 -5.92 -10.70 7.00
C GLY A 79 -6.97 -10.62 8.10
N ILE A 80 -6.81 -9.68 9.04
CA ILE A 80 -7.80 -9.44 10.11
C ILE A 80 -9.14 -8.97 9.52
N TYR A 81 -9.09 -8.10 8.50
CA TYR A 81 -10.29 -7.67 7.78
C TYR A 81 -10.97 -8.84 7.06
N LEU A 82 -10.20 -9.72 6.42
CA LEU A 82 -10.72 -10.93 5.76
C LEU A 82 -11.40 -11.86 6.75
N LEU A 83 -10.86 -12.04 7.96
CA LEU A 83 -11.53 -12.83 9.01
C LEU A 83 -12.92 -12.28 9.31
N LYS A 84 -13.01 -10.96 9.56
CA LYS A 84 -14.29 -10.28 9.83
C LYS A 84 -15.26 -10.46 8.66
N GLU A 85 -14.85 -10.10 7.45
CA GLU A 85 -15.74 -10.15 6.28
C GLU A 85 -16.17 -11.58 5.94
N SER A 86 -15.32 -12.58 6.16
CA SER A 86 -15.69 -13.99 5.98
C SER A 86 -16.78 -14.42 6.98
N GLY A 87 -16.70 -13.92 8.21
CA GLY A 87 -17.76 -14.04 9.21
C GLY A 87 -19.06 -13.41 8.75
N ASP A 88 -19.01 -12.16 8.29
CA ASP A 88 -20.18 -11.44 7.79
C ASP A 88 -20.82 -12.19 6.59
N GLN A 89 -20.00 -12.75 5.68
CA GLN A 89 -20.51 -13.55 4.55
C GLN A 89 -21.17 -14.86 5.00
N ALA A 90 -20.65 -15.52 6.03
CA ALA A 90 -21.26 -16.71 6.60
C ALA A 90 -22.59 -16.38 7.29
N GLU A 91 -22.64 -15.28 8.04
CA GLU A 91 -23.86 -14.80 8.70
C GLU A 91 -24.95 -14.44 7.69
N LEU A 92 -24.61 -13.74 6.60
CA LEU A 92 -25.54 -13.42 5.51
C LEU A 92 -26.17 -14.67 4.86
N LYS A 93 -25.45 -15.79 4.86
CA LYS A 93 -25.94 -17.08 4.36
C LYS A 93 -26.60 -17.95 5.44
N ALA A 94 -26.71 -17.45 6.67
CA ALA A 94 -27.12 -18.21 7.85
C ALA A 94 -26.31 -19.51 8.03
N SER A 95 -25.03 -19.49 7.62
CA SER A 95 -24.13 -20.64 7.78
C SER A 95 -23.61 -20.70 9.20
N ARG A 96 -23.63 -21.91 9.79
CA ARG A 96 -23.07 -22.16 11.13
C ARG A 96 -21.54 -22.26 11.13
N LYS A 97 -20.94 -22.44 9.95
CA LYS A 97 -19.49 -22.55 9.78
C LYS A 97 -19.00 -21.62 8.67
N ILE A 98 -17.81 -21.08 8.89
CA ILE A 98 -17.07 -20.27 7.92
C ILE A 98 -16.16 -21.23 7.15
N GLU A 99 -16.60 -21.54 5.94
CA GLU A 99 -15.87 -22.33 4.95
C GLU A 99 -15.22 -21.44 3.88
N GLU A 100 -14.34 -22.01 3.05
CA GLU A 100 -13.59 -21.34 1.97
C GLU A 100 -14.48 -20.48 1.07
N ILE A 101 -15.69 -20.93 0.73
CA ILE A 101 -16.61 -20.17 -0.13
C ILE A 101 -16.99 -18.79 0.44
N HIS A 102 -16.93 -18.61 1.76
CA HIS A 102 -17.17 -17.30 2.39
C HIS A 102 -15.92 -16.41 2.29
N VAL A 103 -14.75 -17.03 2.43
CA VAL A 103 -13.45 -16.38 2.29
C VAL A 103 -13.24 -15.90 0.87
N GLU A 104 -13.52 -16.71 -0.15
CA GLU A 104 -13.41 -16.31 -1.55
C GLU A 104 -14.25 -15.07 -1.86
N LYS A 105 -15.49 -15.03 -1.36
CA LYS A 105 -16.36 -13.86 -1.49
C LYS A 105 -15.81 -12.63 -0.77
N ALA A 106 -15.20 -12.81 0.41
CA ALA A 106 -14.54 -11.73 1.12
C ALA A 106 -13.32 -11.20 0.33
N ILE A 107 -12.52 -12.10 -0.25
CA ILE A 107 -11.37 -11.76 -1.10
C ILE A 107 -11.82 -10.96 -2.33
N GLU A 108 -12.88 -11.38 -3.03
CA GLU A 108 -13.43 -10.63 -4.15
C GLU A 108 -13.82 -9.21 -3.76
N LYS A 109 -14.42 -9.03 -2.59
CA LYS A 109 -14.81 -7.73 -2.06
C LYS A 109 -13.59 -6.86 -1.75
N VAL A 110 -12.56 -7.42 -1.12
CA VAL A 110 -11.28 -6.73 -0.87
C VAL A 110 -10.62 -6.31 -2.18
N ASN A 111 -10.56 -7.19 -3.17
CA ASN A 111 -9.97 -6.88 -4.47
C ASN A 111 -10.73 -5.74 -5.17
N LYS A 112 -12.07 -5.73 -5.12
CA LYS A 112 -12.87 -4.62 -5.65
C LYS A 112 -12.61 -3.29 -4.93
N LEU A 113 -12.34 -3.32 -3.62
CA LEU A 113 -11.99 -2.12 -2.86
C LEU A 113 -10.59 -1.61 -3.22
N ASN A 114 -9.58 -2.47 -3.23
CA ASN A 114 -8.21 -2.08 -3.58
C ASN A 114 -8.12 -1.56 -5.02
N VAL A 115 -8.77 -2.23 -5.97
CA VAL A 115 -8.86 -1.77 -7.37
C VAL A 115 -9.51 -0.39 -7.49
N ARG A 116 -10.47 -0.04 -6.63
CA ARG A 116 -11.09 1.30 -6.64
C ARG A 116 -10.18 2.37 -6.07
N THR A 117 -9.37 2.03 -5.06
CA THR A 117 -8.48 3.00 -4.41
C THR A 117 -7.26 3.31 -5.28
N ASP A 118 -6.70 2.29 -5.94
CA ASP A 118 -5.51 2.45 -6.79
C ASP A 118 -5.90 2.88 -8.21
N LYS A 119 -6.82 2.15 -8.89
CA LYS A 119 -7.14 2.49 -10.28
C LYS A 119 -7.94 3.78 -10.47
N ALA A 120 -8.80 4.22 -9.55
CA ALA A 120 -9.60 5.43 -9.82
C ALA A 120 -8.76 6.72 -9.78
N LYS A 121 -7.73 6.76 -8.93
CA LYS A 121 -6.78 7.88 -8.85
C LYS A 121 -5.67 7.73 -9.88
N GLU A 122 -5.09 6.54 -10.01
CA GLU A 122 -4.11 6.26 -11.06
C GLU A 122 -4.68 6.43 -12.46
N SER A 123 -5.94 6.04 -12.75
CA SER A 123 -6.53 6.22 -14.09
C SER A 123 -6.75 7.68 -14.44
N SER A 124 -7.11 8.50 -13.46
CA SER A 124 -7.32 9.94 -13.65
C SER A 124 -5.99 10.67 -13.85
N LEU A 125 -4.97 10.32 -13.05
CA LEU A 125 -3.62 10.87 -13.20
C LEU A 125 -2.96 10.40 -14.50
N LEU A 126 -3.01 9.09 -14.80
CA LEU A 126 -2.46 8.51 -16.03
C LEU A 126 -3.17 9.06 -17.28
N SER A 127 -4.49 9.25 -17.26
CA SER A 127 -5.20 9.88 -18.39
C SER A 127 -4.80 11.35 -18.56
N LEU A 128 -4.64 12.10 -17.48
CA LEU A 128 -4.14 13.47 -17.53
C LEU A 128 -2.71 13.57 -18.05
N ILE A 129 -1.82 12.68 -17.62
CA ILE A 129 -0.44 12.61 -18.11
C ILE A 129 -0.42 12.18 -19.59
N LYS A 130 -1.31 11.25 -20.01
CA LYS A 130 -1.47 10.85 -21.43
C LYS A 130 -1.85 12.01 -22.33
N ILE A 131 -2.76 12.88 -21.86
CA ILE A 131 -3.22 14.05 -22.60
C ILE A 131 -2.17 15.18 -22.57
N ASN A 132 -1.37 15.27 -21.50
CA ASN A 132 -0.45 16.39 -21.24
C ASN A 132 1.02 15.95 -21.14
N ASN A 133 1.43 15.03 -22.01
CA ASN A 133 2.79 14.51 -22.07
C ASN A 133 3.81 15.65 -22.24
N GLY A 134 4.89 15.66 -21.46
CA GLY A 134 5.95 16.68 -21.54
C GLY A 134 5.68 17.98 -20.78
N LYS A 135 4.58 18.08 -20.02
CA LYS A 135 4.32 19.26 -19.17
C LYS A 135 5.07 19.18 -17.82
N PRO A 136 5.40 20.33 -17.21
CA PRO A 136 5.95 20.37 -15.85
C PRO A 136 4.96 19.79 -14.83
N ALA A 137 5.46 19.07 -13.84
CA ALA A 137 4.68 18.51 -12.73
C ALA A 137 3.82 19.56 -12.02
N ARG A 138 4.30 20.81 -11.93
CA ARG A 138 3.54 21.93 -11.36
C ARG A 138 2.31 22.34 -12.18
N ASP A 139 2.38 22.22 -13.51
CA ASP A 139 1.25 22.53 -14.38
C ASP A 139 0.26 21.36 -14.45
N LEU A 140 0.76 20.13 -14.36
CA LEU A 140 -0.07 18.93 -14.19
C LEU A 140 -0.84 18.97 -12.86
N PHE A 141 -0.21 19.44 -11.79
CA PHE A 141 -0.86 19.63 -10.50
C PHE A 141 -2.03 20.61 -10.54
N LYS A 142 -1.89 21.73 -11.28
CA LYS A 142 -3.00 22.70 -11.47
C LYS A 142 -4.23 22.07 -12.14
N LEU A 143 -4.02 21.05 -12.96
CA LEU A 143 -5.07 20.34 -13.70
C LEU A 143 -5.65 19.13 -12.94
N TYR A 144 -4.92 18.57 -11.97
CA TYR A 144 -5.26 17.30 -11.31
C TYR A 144 -6.35 17.42 -10.23
N SER A 145 -6.51 18.60 -9.59
CA SER A 145 -7.64 19.06 -8.74
C SER A 145 -7.13 19.82 -7.50
N LYS A 146 -7.96 20.71 -6.94
CA LYS A 146 -7.63 21.61 -5.82
C LYS A 146 -7.62 20.97 -4.42
N ASP A 147 -8.09 19.73 -4.27
CA ASP A 147 -8.30 19.10 -2.96
C ASP A 147 -7.11 18.24 -2.45
N VAL A 148 -6.01 18.18 -3.20
CA VAL A 148 -4.84 17.34 -2.86
C VAL A 148 -3.61 18.21 -2.71
N SER A 149 -2.77 17.95 -1.69
CA SER A 149 -1.52 18.70 -1.50
C SER A 149 -0.49 18.37 -2.60
N PHE A 150 0.38 19.32 -2.96
CA PHE A 150 1.45 19.09 -3.93
C PHE A 150 2.40 17.95 -3.50
N LYS A 151 2.61 17.77 -2.19
CA LYS A 151 3.41 16.68 -1.65
C LYS A 151 2.76 15.31 -1.90
N THR A 152 1.45 15.22 -1.72
CA THR A 152 0.67 14.01 -1.99
C THR A 152 0.68 13.68 -3.49
N PHE A 153 0.54 14.70 -4.35
CA PHE A 153 0.63 14.55 -5.80
C PHE A 153 2.03 14.08 -6.26
N MET A 154 3.09 14.65 -5.72
CA MET A 154 4.47 14.23 -6.03
C MET A 154 4.74 12.79 -5.57
N ARG A 155 4.15 12.36 -4.45
CA ARG A 155 4.21 10.96 -4.00
C ARG A 155 3.51 10.04 -5.01
N GLU A 156 2.29 10.35 -5.43
CA GLU A 156 1.56 9.59 -6.45
C GLU A 156 2.31 9.54 -7.79
N LEU A 157 2.95 10.63 -8.22
CA LEU A 157 3.81 10.65 -9.41
C LEU A 157 5.07 9.78 -9.26
N ASN A 158 5.70 9.78 -8.09
CA ASN A 158 6.87 8.95 -7.83
C ASN A 158 6.49 7.46 -7.77
N ASP A 159 5.35 7.12 -7.18
CA ASP A 159 4.82 5.76 -7.15
C ASP A 159 4.56 5.27 -8.59
N LEU A 160 3.99 6.13 -9.46
CA LEU A 160 3.82 5.85 -10.89
C LEU A 160 5.15 5.73 -11.65
N ALA A 161 6.16 6.54 -11.31
CA ALA A 161 7.49 6.43 -11.90
C ALA A 161 8.19 5.11 -11.51
N GLN A 162 8.02 4.66 -10.26
CA GLN A 162 8.51 3.36 -9.79
C GLN A 162 7.83 2.19 -10.51
N SER A 163 6.55 2.33 -10.87
CA SER A 163 5.82 1.35 -11.67
C SER A 163 6.25 1.26 -13.15
N SER A 164 7.28 2.03 -13.57
CA SER A 164 7.81 2.11 -14.94
C SER A 164 6.85 2.64 -16.01
N LEU A 165 5.70 3.23 -15.62
CA LEU A 165 4.72 3.80 -16.55
C LEU A 165 5.04 5.25 -16.96
N VAL A 166 5.83 5.96 -16.15
CA VAL A 166 6.09 7.40 -16.29
C VAL A 166 7.59 7.68 -16.07
N GLU A 167 8.17 8.57 -16.87
CA GLU A 167 9.55 9.06 -16.75
C GLU A 167 9.54 10.50 -16.25
N LEU A 168 10.27 10.77 -15.16
CA LEU A 168 10.44 12.11 -14.60
C LEU A 168 11.82 12.64 -15.00
N LYS A 169 11.87 13.75 -15.73
CA LYS A 169 13.12 14.44 -16.12
C LYS A 169 13.22 15.79 -15.43
N GLU A 170 14.30 16.03 -14.69
CA GLU A 170 14.58 17.33 -14.12
C GLU A 170 15.31 18.22 -15.13
N ILE A 171 14.75 19.40 -15.42
CA ILE A 171 15.42 20.44 -16.20
C ILE A 171 15.69 21.66 -15.32
N ASN A 172 16.88 22.23 -15.46
CA ASN A 172 17.27 23.48 -14.83
C ASN A 172 17.03 24.62 -15.82
N GLU A 173 16.07 25.49 -15.52
CA GLU A 173 15.78 26.68 -16.31
C GLU A 173 16.00 27.94 -15.44
N ALA A 174 16.11 29.12 -16.06
CA ALA A 174 16.42 30.39 -15.40
C ALA A 174 15.43 30.80 -14.27
N GLU A 175 14.23 30.20 -14.24
CA GLU A 175 13.20 30.44 -13.21
C GLU A 175 13.10 29.34 -12.13
N GLY A 176 14.05 28.39 -12.10
CA GLY A 176 14.15 27.34 -11.08
C GLY A 176 14.04 25.92 -11.64
N LYS A 177 14.11 24.93 -10.73
CA LYS A 177 14.05 23.49 -11.06
C LYS A 177 12.64 23.08 -11.49
N LYS A 178 12.49 22.51 -12.69
CA LYS A 178 11.22 21.95 -13.18
C LYS A 178 11.37 20.45 -13.44
N THR A 179 10.44 19.67 -12.89
CA THR A 179 10.33 18.23 -13.21
C THR A 179 9.34 18.07 -14.35
N ILE A 180 9.80 17.67 -15.53
CA ILE A 180 8.99 17.29 -16.69
C ILE A 180 8.53 15.86 -16.50
N VAL A 181 7.24 15.61 -16.76
CA VAL A 181 6.63 14.29 -16.67
C VAL A 181 6.36 13.78 -18.09
N ASN A 182 6.97 12.66 -18.45
CA ASN A 182 6.76 12.00 -19.74
C ASN A 182 6.15 10.61 -19.55
N ILE A 183 5.31 10.17 -20.48
CA ILE A 183 4.95 8.75 -20.56
C ILE A 183 6.05 8.01 -21.31
N LYS A 184 6.44 6.88 -20.74
CA LYS A 184 7.33 5.95 -21.42
C LYS A 184 6.51 5.20 -22.46
N GLU A 185 6.64 5.56 -23.73
CA GLU A 185 6.13 4.69 -24.80
C GLU A 185 6.91 3.38 -24.74
N PHE A 186 6.20 2.27 -24.54
CA PHE A 186 6.78 0.96 -24.75
C PHE A 186 7.21 0.89 -26.22
N LYS A 187 8.52 0.83 -26.48
CA LYS A 187 8.99 0.30 -27.77
C LYS A 187 8.43 -1.11 -27.88
N THR A 188 7.44 -1.29 -28.74
CA THR A 188 7.02 -2.62 -29.19
C THR A 188 8.26 -3.36 -29.66
N ILE A 189 8.43 -4.59 -29.20
CA ILE A 189 9.52 -5.50 -29.57
C ILE A 189 9.39 -5.82 -31.06
N ASN A 190 9.91 -4.95 -31.92
CA ASN A 190 10.13 -5.19 -33.34
C ASN A 190 11.50 -4.65 -33.83
N GLU A 191 12.40 -4.31 -32.92
CA GLU A 191 13.79 -3.97 -33.25
C GLU A 191 14.78 -4.53 -32.20
N PHE A 192 14.76 -5.84 -32.03
CA PHE A 192 15.93 -6.63 -31.63
C PHE A 192 15.87 -7.99 -32.33
#